data_AF-A0A0R0IT93-F1
#
_entry.id   AF-A0A0R0IT93-F1
#
_cell.length_a   1.000
_cell.length_b   1.000
_cell.length_c   1.000
_cell.angle_alpha   90.00
_cell.angle_beta   90.00
_cell.angle_gamma   90.00
#
_symmetry.space_group_name_H-M   'P 1'
#
loop_
_entity.id
_entity.type
_entity.pdbx_description
1 polymer ?
#
loop_
_entity_poly.entity_id
_entity_poly.type
_entity_poly.pdbx_seq_one_letter_code
_entity_poly.pdbx_strand_id
1 'polypeptide(L)'
;MAATNTDKLEAGIVSSYDRKSELMALDDSNAGVQGLVENGVTKVPLMFHCEQSNLNDGLTSIHDDPILKDDVEGKVRYACEKWGFFHLINHGIPTHVLDEMIRGTCRFHQQDAAVRKVYYTRDLSRKVAYLFNYTLYEDPSADWRDTLAFSLAPHPPKTEEFHAVCSQWKIMALAYALFELLSEALGLDRFNLKEMGCAEGQLLLCHYYPACPEPELTIGNIKHSDGNIMTILLQDLMVNIHKRVQEIT
;
A
#
# COMPACT_ATOMS: atom_id res chain seq x y z
N MET A 1 -61.97 18.21 18.50
CA MET A 1 -62.13 16.77 18.75
C MET A 1 -61.43 16.05 17.62
N ALA A 2 -60.23 15.54 17.93
CA ALA A 2 -59.26 14.99 16.99
C ALA A 2 -58.99 13.52 17.30
N ALA A 3 -58.33 12.87 16.33
CA ALA A 3 -57.53 11.65 16.44
C ALA A 3 -58.31 10.33 16.53
N THR A 4 -58.51 9.63 15.40
CA THR A 4 -57.60 8.70 14.69
C THR A 4 -57.53 7.32 15.33
N ASN A 5 -57.84 6.31 14.52
CA ASN A 5 -57.28 4.98 14.69
C ASN A 5 -57.32 4.26 13.34
N THR A 6 -56.16 3.83 12.84
CA THR A 6 -55.91 2.45 12.37
C THR A 6 -54.49 2.38 11.81
N ASP A 7 -53.62 1.74 12.60
CA ASP A 7 -52.40 1.10 12.16
C ASP A 7 -52.66 0.14 11.00
N LYS A 8 -51.86 0.24 9.93
CA LYS A 8 -51.61 -0.86 8.99
C LYS A 8 -50.27 -0.66 8.26
N LEU A 9 -49.40 -1.66 8.44
CA LEU A 9 -48.37 -2.16 7.52
C LEU A 9 -47.22 -1.17 7.18
N GLU A 10 -45.94 -1.52 7.13
CA GLU A 10 -45.30 -2.68 6.50
C GLU A 10 -43.94 -2.97 7.17
N ALA A 11 -43.70 -4.23 7.56
CA ALA A 11 -42.36 -4.74 7.82
C ALA A 11 -41.73 -5.14 6.47
N GLY A 12 -40.95 -4.23 5.89
CA GLY A 12 -40.24 -4.41 4.63
C GLY A 12 -39.04 -5.37 4.75
N ILE A 13 -38.91 -6.22 3.74
CA ILE A 13 -37.92 -7.28 3.51
C ILE A 13 -36.48 -6.74 3.68
N VAL A 14 -35.72 -7.28 4.63
CA VAL A 14 -34.26 -7.14 4.65
C VAL A 14 -33.71 -7.99 3.50
N SER A 15 -33.44 -7.35 2.36
CA SER A 15 -32.65 -7.93 1.28
C SER A 15 -31.28 -8.32 1.82
N SER A 16 -30.94 -9.62 1.84
CA SER A 16 -29.60 -10.07 2.20
C SER A 16 -28.58 -9.47 1.23
N TYR A 17 -27.67 -8.65 1.75
CA TYR A 17 -26.58 -8.06 0.97
C TYR A 17 -25.74 -9.14 0.26
N ASP A 18 -25.58 -9.02 -1.06
CA ASP A 18 -24.77 -9.94 -1.86
C ASP A 18 -23.40 -9.34 -2.18
N ARG A 19 -22.47 -9.47 -1.23
CA ARG A 19 -21.08 -9.01 -1.39
C ARG A 19 -20.40 -9.61 -2.61
N LYS A 20 -20.68 -10.89 -2.91
CA LYS A 20 -20.01 -11.61 -3.99
C LYS A 20 -20.30 -10.97 -5.35
N SER A 21 -21.55 -10.60 -5.59
CA SER A 21 -21.95 -9.92 -6.82
C SER A 21 -21.29 -8.55 -6.99
N GLU A 22 -21.15 -7.76 -5.91
CA GLU A 22 -20.42 -6.48 -5.99
C GLU A 22 -18.93 -6.67 -6.31
N LEU A 23 -18.27 -7.63 -5.66
CA LEU A 23 -16.86 -7.94 -5.93
C LEU A 23 -16.65 -8.41 -7.37
N MET A 24 -17.53 -9.29 -7.87
CA MET A 24 -17.49 -9.74 -9.26
C MET A 24 -17.68 -8.59 -10.24
N ALA A 25 -18.63 -7.68 -9.99
CA ALA A 25 -18.83 -6.51 -10.84
C ALA A 25 -17.60 -5.58 -10.88
N LEU A 26 -16.91 -5.39 -9.75
CA LEU A 26 -15.66 -4.64 -9.70
C LEU A 26 -14.54 -5.33 -10.48
N ASP A 27 -14.39 -6.64 -10.29
CA ASP A 27 -13.39 -7.47 -10.97
C ASP A 27 -13.61 -7.48 -12.49
N ASP A 28 -14.83 -7.75 -12.94
CA ASP A 28 -15.22 -7.77 -14.36
C ASP A 28 -15.06 -6.39 -15.03
N SER A 29 -15.09 -5.31 -14.26
CA SER A 29 -14.88 -3.96 -14.79
C SER A 29 -13.45 -3.75 -15.30
N ASN A 30 -12.47 -4.46 -14.73
CA ASN A 30 -11.03 -4.30 -14.92
C ASN A 30 -10.51 -2.87 -14.63
N ALA A 31 -11.35 -2.00 -14.05
CA ALA A 31 -11.09 -0.55 -13.96
C ALA A 31 -10.58 -0.11 -12.57
N GLY A 32 -10.75 -0.96 -11.56
CA GLY A 32 -10.38 -0.68 -10.18
C GLY A 32 -11.24 0.42 -9.53
N VAL A 33 -10.78 0.93 -8.39
CA VAL A 33 -11.45 1.97 -7.61
C VAL A 33 -11.43 3.30 -8.37
N GLN A 34 -10.36 3.62 -9.07
CA GLN A 34 -10.27 4.80 -9.93
C GLN A 34 -11.35 4.78 -11.02
N GLY A 35 -11.70 3.60 -11.53
CA GLY A 35 -12.83 3.44 -12.45
C GLY A 35 -14.18 3.79 -11.82
N LEU A 36 -14.38 3.50 -10.53
CA LEU A 36 -15.59 3.91 -9.81
C LEU A 36 -15.67 5.44 -9.67
N VAL A 37 -14.53 6.07 -9.33
CA VAL A 37 -14.42 7.53 -9.22
C VAL A 37 -14.67 8.22 -10.55
N GLU A 38 -14.08 7.71 -11.64
CA GLU A 38 -14.30 8.22 -13.00
C GLU A 38 -15.76 8.12 -13.45
N ASN A 39 -16.50 7.12 -12.95
CA ASN A 39 -17.93 6.94 -13.22
C ASN A 39 -18.84 7.71 -12.25
N GLY A 40 -18.28 8.58 -11.40
CA GLY A 40 -19.05 9.49 -10.54
C GLY A 40 -19.69 8.81 -9.33
N VAL A 41 -19.02 7.80 -8.74
CA VAL A 41 -19.46 7.18 -7.49
C VAL A 41 -19.66 8.23 -6.39
N THR A 42 -20.86 8.28 -5.81
CA THR A 42 -21.22 9.24 -4.75
C THR A 42 -21.36 8.59 -3.37
N LYS A 43 -21.38 7.26 -3.31
CA LYS A 43 -21.40 6.46 -2.09
C LYS A 43 -20.46 5.28 -2.22
N VAL A 44 -19.73 4.96 -1.17
CA VAL A 44 -18.84 3.81 -1.11
C VAL A 44 -19.69 2.52 -1.13
N PRO A 45 -19.51 1.63 -2.13
CA PRO A 45 -20.20 0.35 -2.16
C PRO A 45 -19.94 -0.46 -0.88
N LEU A 46 -20.92 -1.25 -0.46
CA LEU A 46 -20.88 -2.00 0.80
C LEU A 46 -19.69 -2.97 0.88
N MET A 47 -19.15 -3.43 -0.26
CA MET A 47 -17.99 -4.34 -0.27
C MET A 47 -16.71 -3.72 0.28
N PHE A 48 -16.62 -2.39 0.31
CA PHE A 48 -15.50 -1.63 0.88
C PHE A 48 -15.73 -1.21 2.33
N HIS A 49 -16.91 -1.49 2.90
CA HIS A 49 -17.23 -1.07 4.26
C HIS A 49 -16.36 -1.83 5.26
N CYS A 50 -15.61 -1.12 6.08
CA CYS A 50 -14.67 -1.69 7.04
C CYS A 50 -14.94 -1.15 8.44
N GLU A 51 -15.37 -2.03 9.36
CA GLU A 51 -15.53 -1.66 10.77
C GLU A 51 -14.15 -1.58 11.44
N GLN A 52 -13.56 -0.37 11.48
CA GLN A 52 -12.34 -0.15 12.27
C GLN A 52 -12.62 0.71 13.49
N SER A 53 -12.49 0.08 14.67
CA SER A 53 -12.42 0.75 15.96
C SER A 53 -11.30 1.79 15.97
N ASN A 54 -11.66 3.07 16.11
CA ASN A 54 -10.81 4.24 16.40
C ASN A 54 -9.30 3.99 16.41
N LEU A 55 -8.63 4.28 15.30
CA LEU A 55 -7.17 4.39 15.21
C LEU A 55 -6.71 5.68 15.92
N ASN A 56 -6.80 5.73 17.25
CA ASN A 56 -6.32 6.85 18.08
C ASN A 56 -4.90 6.61 18.61
N ASP A 57 -4.00 6.08 17.78
CA ASP A 57 -2.58 6.03 18.10
C ASP A 57 -1.88 7.20 17.40
N GLY A 58 -1.74 8.32 18.11
CA GLY A 58 -1.05 9.52 17.62
C GLY A 58 0.43 9.27 17.37
N LEU A 59 0.99 9.97 16.36
CA LEU A 59 2.44 10.03 16.15
C LEU A 59 3.09 10.77 17.33
N THR A 60 3.79 10.04 18.19
CA THR A 60 4.81 10.63 19.07
C THR A 60 6.17 10.29 18.47
N SER A 61 6.86 11.29 17.93
CA SER A 61 8.26 11.14 17.54
C SER A 61 9.12 11.00 18.81
N ILE A 62 9.97 9.98 18.86
CA ILE A 62 10.96 9.82 19.93
C ILE A 62 12.30 10.27 19.34
N HIS A 63 12.53 11.59 19.36
CA HIS A 63 13.82 12.17 19.01
C HIS A 63 14.85 12.10 20.15
N ASP A 64 14.43 11.71 21.35
CA ASP A 64 15.18 12.01 22.58
C ASP A 64 15.55 10.78 23.43
N ASP A 65 15.67 9.56 22.87
CA ASP A 65 16.21 8.44 23.66
C ASP A 65 17.76 8.56 23.74
N PRO A 66 18.33 8.94 24.90
CA PRO A 66 19.77 9.22 25.05
C PRO A 66 20.65 7.96 24.91
N ILE A 67 20.05 6.77 24.80
CA ILE A 67 20.76 5.51 24.57
C ILE A 67 21.32 5.44 23.14
N LEU A 68 20.74 6.18 22.19
CA LEU A 68 21.12 6.17 20.78
C LEU A 68 22.19 7.23 20.46
N LYS A 69 23.40 7.02 20.99
CA LYS A 69 24.62 7.71 20.50
C LYS A 69 24.85 7.40 19.01
N ASP A 70 25.76 8.13 18.34
CA ASP A 70 26.03 8.21 16.87
C ASP A 70 26.21 6.90 16.07
N ASP A 71 25.89 5.74 16.64
CA ASP A 71 25.87 4.45 15.99
C ASP A 71 24.53 4.21 15.25
N VAL A 72 24.59 4.23 13.92
CA VAL A 72 23.45 3.93 13.04
C VAL A 72 22.97 2.49 13.25
N GLU A 73 23.88 1.54 13.51
CA GLU A 73 23.53 0.13 13.74
C GLU A 73 22.66 -0.01 14.99
N GLY A 74 23.06 0.61 16.10
CA GLY A 74 22.29 0.63 17.35
C GLY A 74 20.90 1.26 17.19
N LYS A 75 20.77 2.33 16.38
CA LYS A 75 19.47 2.93 16.06
C LYS A 75 18.57 1.99 15.28
N VAL A 76 19.09 1.33 14.25
CA VAL A 76 18.33 0.36 13.46
C VAL A 76 17.93 -0.84 14.32
N ARG A 77 18.86 -1.39 15.10
CA ARG A 77 18.59 -2.50 16.03
C ARG A 77 17.44 -2.16 16.97
N TYR A 78 17.52 -1.02 17.64
CA TYR A 78 16.47 -0.57 18.56
C TYR A 78 15.13 -0.37 17.85
N ALA A 79 15.12 0.27 16.68
CA ALA A 79 13.89 0.50 15.91
C ALA A 79 13.24 -0.82 15.48
N CYS A 80 14.03 -1.77 14.97
CA CYS A 80 13.56 -3.10 14.60
C CYS A 80 12.99 -3.87 15.79
N GLU A 81 13.66 -3.85 16.95
CA GLU A 81 13.21 -4.56 18.15
C GLU A 81 11.95 -3.95 18.80
N LYS A 82 11.82 -2.63 18.79
CA LYS A 82 10.73 -1.93 19.50
C LYS A 82 9.51 -1.65 18.63
N TRP A 83 9.74 -1.35 17.36
CA TRP A 83 8.70 -0.80 16.49
C TRP A 83 8.47 -1.64 15.24
N GLY A 84 9.52 -2.28 14.71
CA GLY A 84 9.49 -2.94 13.40
C GLY A 84 9.37 -1.95 12.23
N PHE A 85 9.50 -0.65 12.48
CA PHE A 85 9.41 0.44 11.49
C PHE A 85 10.34 1.60 11.88
N PHE A 86 10.94 2.23 10.88
CA PHE A 86 11.72 3.46 11.02
C PHE A 86 11.67 4.30 9.74
N HIS A 87 11.84 5.62 9.86
CA HIS A 87 12.07 6.52 8.74
C HIS A 87 13.57 6.62 8.48
N LEU A 88 13.94 6.61 7.21
CA LEU A 88 15.31 6.91 6.79
C LEU A 88 15.35 8.30 6.17
N ILE A 89 16.17 9.17 6.73
CA ILE A 89 16.49 10.47 6.13
C ILE A 89 17.93 10.47 5.60
N ASN A 90 18.30 11.44 4.77
CA ASN A 90 19.65 11.55 4.19
C ASN A 90 20.14 10.29 3.43
N HIS A 91 19.23 9.46 2.91
CA HIS A 91 19.49 8.20 2.22
C HIS A 91 20.21 8.32 0.85
N GLY A 92 20.66 9.51 0.46
CA GLY A 92 21.44 9.76 -0.76
C GLY A 92 20.68 9.68 -2.09
N ILE A 93 19.37 9.39 -2.09
CA ILE A 93 18.55 9.42 -3.32
C ILE A 93 18.10 10.87 -3.56
N PRO A 94 18.43 11.48 -4.71
CA PRO A 94 18.01 12.86 -4.98
C PRO A 94 16.48 13.01 -4.98
N THR A 95 15.98 14.08 -4.37
CA THR A 95 14.53 14.34 -4.22
C THR A 95 13.77 14.30 -5.54
N HIS A 96 14.32 14.88 -6.61
CA HIS A 96 13.69 14.85 -7.94
C HIS A 96 13.43 13.42 -8.48
N VAL A 97 14.22 12.42 -8.06
CA VAL A 97 14.01 11.01 -8.41
C VAL A 97 12.77 10.48 -7.70
N LEU A 98 12.65 10.75 -6.40
CA LEU A 98 11.50 10.36 -5.59
C LEU A 98 10.22 11.05 -6.11
N ASP A 99 10.30 12.34 -6.41
CA ASP A 99 9.18 13.12 -6.96
C ASP A 99 8.72 12.61 -8.33
N GLU A 100 9.64 12.21 -9.22
CA GLU A 100 9.28 11.59 -10.50
C GLU A 100 8.65 10.20 -10.31
N MET A 101 9.01 9.45 -9.28
CA MET A 101 8.38 8.14 -9.00
C MET A 101 6.94 8.30 -8.53
N ILE A 102 6.68 9.26 -7.63
CA ILE A 102 5.32 9.60 -7.20
C ILE A 102 4.52 10.11 -8.40
N ARG A 103 5.05 11.09 -9.15
CA ARG A 103 4.37 11.64 -10.33
C ARG A 103 4.15 10.58 -11.42
N GLY A 104 5.11 9.69 -11.64
CA GLY A 104 4.99 8.57 -12.58
C GLY A 104 3.86 7.62 -12.20
N THR A 105 3.73 7.30 -10.91
CA THR A 105 2.62 6.51 -10.36
C THR A 105 1.29 7.21 -10.60
N CYS A 106 1.16 8.49 -10.22
CA CYS A 106 -0.06 9.26 -10.44
C CYS A 106 -0.42 9.36 -11.93
N ARG A 107 0.56 9.66 -12.79
CA ARG A 107 0.37 9.71 -14.25
C ARG A 107 -0.20 8.39 -14.77
N PHE A 108 0.30 7.25 -14.32
CA PHE A 108 -0.23 5.96 -14.77
C PHE A 108 -1.72 5.80 -14.40
N HIS A 109 -2.05 5.99 -13.13
CA HIS A 109 -3.39 5.76 -12.60
C HIS A 109 -4.43 6.77 -13.11
N GLN A 110 -3.99 7.96 -13.50
CA GLN A 110 -4.85 9.02 -14.04
C GLN A 110 -5.02 8.98 -15.58
N GLN A 111 -4.38 8.04 -16.28
CA GLN A 111 -4.65 7.80 -17.71
C GLN A 111 -6.03 7.22 -17.94
N ASP A 112 -6.51 7.21 -19.19
CA ASP A 112 -7.76 6.55 -19.56
C ASP A 112 -7.83 5.09 -19.08
N ALA A 113 -9.01 4.68 -18.59
CA ALA A 113 -9.24 3.33 -18.10
C ALA A 113 -8.87 2.26 -19.15
N ALA A 114 -9.02 2.54 -20.44
CA ALA A 114 -8.61 1.64 -21.52
C ALA A 114 -7.11 1.29 -21.47
N VAL A 115 -6.24 2.23 -21.08
CA VAL A 115 -4.80 2.01 -20.94
C VAL A 115 -4.49 1.15 -19.72
N ARG A 116 -5.11 1.46 -18.57
CA ARG A 116 -4.90 0.71 -17.32
C ARG A 116 -5.36 -0.75 -17.46
N LYS A 117 -6.51 -0.96 -18.10
CA LYS A 117 -7.12 -2.28 -18.34
C LYS A 117 -6.21 -3.26 -19.10
N VAL A 118 -5.27 -2.79 -19.92
CA VAL A 118 -4.28 -3.66 -20.60
C VAL A 118 -3.39 -4.40 -19.60
N TYR A 119 -3.12 -3.78 -18.46
CA TYR A 119 -2.32 -4.37 -17.39
C TYR A 119 -3.14 -5.11 -16.36
N TYR A 120 -4.48 -4.96 -16.36
CA TYR A 120 -5.34 -5.63 -15.40
C TYR A 120 -5.20 -7.15 -15.52
N THR A 121 -5.07 -7.80 -14.37
CA THR A 121 -4.97 -9.25 -14.29
C THR A 121 -5.19 -9.75 -12.87
N ARG A 122 -5.69 -10.98 -12.72
CA ARG A 122 -5.56 -11.74 -11.46
C ARG A 122 -4.44 -12.78 -11.50
N ASP A 123 -3.74 -12.91 -12.62
CA ASP A 123 -2.59 -13.79 -12.76
C ASP A 123 -1.34 -13.12 -12.17
N LEU A 124 -1.00 -13.54 -10.95
CA LEU A 124 0.13 -13.02 -10.19
C LEU A 124 1.50 -13.44 -10.76
N SER A 125 1.54 -14.28 -11.80
CA SER A 125 2.79 -14.61 -12.51
C SER A 125 3.20 -13.53 -13.51
N ARG A 126 2.31 -12.59 -13.86
CA ARG A 126 2.63 -11.47 -14.75
C ARG A 126 3.63 -10.53 -14.09
N LYS A 127 4.66 -10.14 -14.86
CA LYS A 127 5.69 -9.20 -14.41
C LYS A 127 5.19 -7.79 -14.17
N VAL A 128 4.15 -7.39 -14.91
CA VAL A 128 3.45 -6.11 -14.75
C VAL A 128 1.97 -6.41 -14.60
N ALA A 129 1.38 -5.94 -13.51
CA ALA A 129 0.00 -6.22 -13.17
C ALA A 129 -0.68 -4.97 -12.58
N TYR A 130 -1.84 -4.62 -13.11
CA TYR A 130 -2.74 -3.67 -12.49
C TYR A 130 -3.80 -4.42 -11.69
N LEU A 131 -3.92 -4.08 -10.42
CA LEU A 131 -4.69 -4.80 -9.41
C LEU A 131 -5.34 -3.75 -8.51
N PHE A 132 -6.47 -4.07 -7.88
CA PHE A 132 -7.00 -3.21 -6.81
C PHE A 132 -6.94 -3.91 -5.45
N ASN A 133 -7.03 -5.24 -5.40
CA ASN A 133 -6.96 -6.04 -4.18
C ASN A 133 -6.40 -7.45 -4.51
N TYR A 134 -5.26 -7.84 -3.94
CA TYR A 134 -4.67 -9.18 -4.14
C TYR A 134 -5.63 -10.28 -3.66
N THR A 135 -6.19 -10.07 -2.47
CA THR A 135 -7.03 -10.98 -1.70
C THR A 135 -8.51 -10.57 -1.74
N LEU A 136 -8.96 -9.95 -2.85
CA LEU A 136 -10.31 -9.37 -3.04
C LEU A 136 -11.46 -10.26 -2.52
N TYR A 137 -11.40 -11.56 -2.80
CA TYR A 137 -12.43 -12.52 -2.45
C TYR A 137 -12.24 -13.19 -1.08
N GLU A 138 -11.10 -12.96 -0.43
CA GLU A 138 -10.70 -13.56 0.84
C GLU A 138 -10.88 -12.59 2.01
N ASP A 139 -10.58 -11.31 1.77
CA ASP A 139 -10.66 -10.27 2.79
C ASP A 139 -12.09 -9.92 3.18
N PRO A 140 -12.33 -9.50 4.44
CA PRO A 140 -13.65 -9.12 4.93
C PRO A 140 -14.22 -7.88 4.22
N SER A 141 -13.34 -6.98 3.77
CA SER A 141 -13.67 -5.76 3.03
C SER A 141 -12.63 -5.54 1.95
N ALA A 142 -13.02 -5.01 0.79
CA ALA A 142 -12.08 -4.56 -0.21
C ALA A 142 -11.41 -3.23 0.21
N ASP A 143 -10.18 -3.03 -0.22
CA ASP A 143 -9.41 -1.79 -0.06
C ASP A 143 -9.87 -0.72 -1.06
N TRP A 144 -10.01 0.53 -0.61
CA TRP A 144 -10.19 1.69 -1.48
C TRP A 144 -8.86 2.14 -2.10
N ARG A 145 -8.30 1.31 -2.99
CA ARG A 145 -6.99 1.49 -3.60
C ARG A 145 -6.88 0.79 -4.94
N ASP A 146 -6.06 1.36 -5.81
CA ASP A 146 -5.51 0.70 -7.00
C ASP A 146 -3.99 0.51 -6.86
N THR A 147 -3.44 -0.49 -7.54
CA THR A 147 -2.03 -0.88 -7.47
C THR A 147 -1.53 -1.26 -8.84
N LEU A 148 -0.44 -0.64 -9.27
CA LEU A 148 0.38 -1.16 -10.35
C LEU A 148 1.59 -1.87 -9.75
N ALA A 149 1.74 -3.15 -10.04
CA ALA A 149 2.78 -4.00 -9.50
C ALA A 149 3.81 -4.37 -10.56
N PHE A 150 5.09 -4.35 -10.19
CA PHE A 150 6.21 -4.77 -11.03
C PHE A 150 7.07 -5.81 -10.29
N SER A 151 7.17 -7.01 -10.86
CA SER A 151 8.17 -8.00 -10.46
C SER A 151 9.52 -7.62 -11.08
N LEU A 152 10.42 -7.05 -10.28
CA LEU A 152 11.70 -6.51 -10.73
C LEU A 152 12.82 -7.56 -10.73
N ALA A 153 12.72 -8.56 -9.86
CA ALA A 153 13.69 -9.65 -9.76
C ALA A 153 12.95 -10.99 -9.56
N PRO A 154 13.50 -12.10 -10.10
CA PRO A 154 14.80 -12.20 -10.79
C PRO A 154 14.77 -11.72 -12.25
N HIS A 155 13.59 -11.58 -12.85
CA HIS A 155 13.44 -11.24 -14.27
C HIS A 155 12.62 -9.95 -14.45
N PRO A 156 13.24 -8.77 -14.58
CA PRO A 156 12.51 -7.52 -14.69
C PRO A 156 11.59 -7.48 -15.93
N PRO A 157 10.59 -6.57 -15.95
CA PRO A 157 9.78 -6.28 -17.13
C PRO A 157 10.64 -5.72 -18.27
N LYS A 158 10.09 -5.70 -19.48
CA LYS A 158 10.79 -5.04 -20.60
C LYS A 158 10.81 -3.53 -20.38
N THR A 159 11.83 -2.85 -20.90
CA THR A 159 12.00 -1.40 -20.73
C THR A 159 10.80 -0.61 -21.26
N GLU A 160 10.11 -1.10 -22.29
CA GLU A 160 8.91 -0.46 -22.85
C GLU A 160 7.70 -0.54 -21.91
N GLU A 161 7.64 -1.56 -21.04
CA GLU A 161 6.56 -1.73 -20.05
C GLU A 161 6.84 -0.97 -18.75
N PHE A 162 8.10 -0.57 -18.55
CA PHE A 162 8.56 0.07 -17.33
C PHE A 162 9.60 1.14 -17.62
N HIS A 163 9.18 2.34 -18.02
CA HIS A 163 10.08 3.47 -18.28
C HIS A 163 10.88 3.94 -17.04
N ALA A 164 10.57 3.44 -15.84
CA ALA A 164 11.22 3.79 -14.58
C ALA A 164 12.53 3.04 -14.30
N VAL A 165 13.08 2.27 -15.25
CA VAL A 165 14.37 1.54 -15.11
C VAL A 165 15.49 2.43 -14.55
N CYS A 166 15.54 3.71 -14.93
CA CYS A 166 16.60 4.61 -14.48
C CYS A 166 16.56 4.99 -12.99
N SER A 167 15.46 4.78 -12.28
CA SER A 167 15.36 5.13 -10.85
C SER A 167 15.48 3.90 -9.94
N GLN A 168 15.14 2.71 -10.46
CA GLN A 168 15.08 1.47 -9.66
C GLN A 168 16.43 1.09 -9.06
N TRP A 169 17.54 1.32 -9.77
CA TRP A 169 18.87 0.91 -9.29
C TRP A 169 19.31 1.68 -8.05
N LYS A 170 18.85 2.93 -7.88
CA LYS A 170 19.12 3.73 -6.67
C LYS A 170 18.38 3.15 -5.46
N ILE A 171 17.14 2.71 -5.66
CA ILE A 171 16.36 2.05 -4.60
C ILE A 171 16.93 0.66 -4.29
N MET A 172 17.33 -0.10 -5.30
CA MET A 172 18.00 -1.39 -5.08
C MET A 172 19.30 -1.24 -4.30
N ALA A 173 20.12 -0.25 -4.65
CA ALA A 173 21.34 0.05 -3.91
C ALA A 173 21.05 0.40 -2.44
N LEU A 174 20.00 1.21 -2.20
CA LEU A 174 19.54 1.50 -0.85
C LEU A 174 19.07 0.23 -0.11
N ALA A 175 18.29 -0.63 -0.76
CA ALA A 175 17.84 -1.89 -0.18
C ALA A 175 19.01 -2.81 0.20
N TYR A 176 20.03 -2.94 -0.65
CA TYR A 176 21.22 -3.72 -0.31
C TYR A 176 21.98 -3.15 0.89
N ALA A 177 22.17 -1.82 0.94
CA ALA A 177 22.80 -1.18 2.08
C ALA A 177 22.02 -1.40 3.39
N LEU A 178 20.68 -1.39 3.32
CA LEU A 178 19.83 -1.68 4.46
C LEU A 178 19.89 -3.16 4.87
N PHE A 179 19.97 -4.10 3.93
CA PHE A 179 20.20 -5.52 4.26
C PHE A 179 21.55 -5.75 4.96
N GLU A 180 22.59 -5.03 4.54
CA GLU A 180 23.90 -5.06 5.20
C GLU A 180 23.80 -4.55 6.64
N LEU A 181 23.17 -3.38 6.82
CA LEU A 181 22.94 -2.77 8.12
C LEU A 181 22.06 -3.61 9.05
N LEU A 182 21.02 -4.25 8.51
CA LEU A 182 20.16 -5.17 9.26
C LEU A 182 20.93 -6.43 9.68
N SER A 183 21.83 -6.94 8.85
CA SER A 183 22.67 -8.09 9.23
C SER A 183 23.58 -7.73 10.41
N GLU A 184 24.26 -6.58 10.34
CA GLU A 184 25.09 -6.05 11.43
C GLU A 184 24.26 -5.82 12.70
N ALA A 185 23.08 -5.19 12.59
CA ALA A 185 22.16 -4.96 13.70
C ALA A 185 21.64 -6.24 14.36
N LEU A 186 21.59 -7.36 13.63
CA LEU A 186 21.25 -8.68 14.17
C LEU A 186 22.47 -9.39 14.82
N GLY A 187 23.66 -8.79 14.77
CA GLY A 187 24.91 -9.40 15.22
C GLY A 187 25.44 -10.49 14.26
N LEU A 188 25.06 -10.44 12.99
CA LEU A 188 25.48 -11.36 11.94
C LEU A 188 26.62 -10.76 11.11
N ASP A 189 27.23 -11.58 10.24
CA ASP A 189 28.12 -11.05 9.20
C ASP A 189 27.37 -10.06 8.31
N ARG A 190 28.03 -8.97 7.92
CA ARG A 190 27.47 -7.90 7.08
C ARG A 190 26.69 -8.42 5.87
N PHE A 191 27.16 -9.50 5.24
CA PHE A 191 26.54 -9.98 4.00
C PHE A 191 25.53 -11.12 4.23
N ASN A 192 25.30 -11.53 5.47
CA ASN A 192 24.53 -12.73 5.79
C ASN A 192 23.13 -12.74 5.15
N LEU A 193 22.33 -11.67 5.33
CA LEU A 193 20.97 -11.63 4.74
C LEU A 193 21.01 -11.65 3.19
N LYS A 194 22.02 -11.03 2.60
CA LYS A 194 22.20 -11.03 1.14
C LYS A 194 22.58 -12.42 0.64
N GLU A 195 23.50 -13.10 1.31
CA GLU A 195 23.94 -14.47 0.98
C GLU A 195 22.84 -15.52 1.20
N MET A 196 21.91 -15.26 2.13
CA MET A 196 20.69 -16.07 2.31
C MET A 196 19.65 -15.87 1.19
N GLY A 197 19.90 -14.98 0.22
CA GLY A 197 18.98 -14.71 -0.89
C GLY A 197 17.83 -13.77 -0.51
N CYS A 198 17.87 -13.08 0.64
CA CYS A 198 16.76 -12.22 1.10
C CYS A 198 16.44 -11.05 0.15
N ALA A 199 17.36 -10.72 -0.76
CA ALA A 199 17.19 -9.64 -1.74
C ALA A 199 16.84 -10.12 -3.16
N GLU A 200 16.64 -11.43 -3.37
CA GLU A 200 16.38 -12.03 -4.69
C GLU A 200 14.96 -11.75 -5.21
N GLY A 201 13.99 -11.65 -4.31
CA GLY A 201 12.62 -11.27 -4.63
C GLY A 201 12.43 -9.77 -4.49
N GLN A 202 12.14 -9.08 -5.60
CA GLN A 202 11.90 -7.63 -5.58
C GLN A 202 10.59 -7.30 -6.28
N LEU A 203 9.69 -6.68 -5.51
CA LEU A 203 8.38 -6.26 -5.95
C LEU A 203 8.25 -4.76 -5.72
N LEU A 204 7.95 -4.00 -6.77
CA LEU A 204 7.58 -2.59 -6.66
C LEU A 204 6.07 -2.47 -6.75
N LEU A 205 5.47 -1.88 -5.72
CA LEU A 205 4.05 -1.61 -5.64
C LEU A 205 3.80 -0.10 -5.73
N CYS A 206 3.18 0.31 -6.83
CA CYS A 206 2.78 1.69 -7.09
C CYS A 206 1.31 1.84 -6.72
N HIS A 207 1.05 2.03 -5.42
CA HIS A 207 -0.29 2.23 -4.88
C HIS A 207 -0.85 3.62 -5.22
N TYR A 208 -2.15 3.68 -5.46
CA TYR A 208 -2.91 4.90 -5.67
C TYR A 208 -4.21 4.84 -4.90
N TYR A 209 -4.52 5.91 -4.17
CA TYR A 209 -5.70 6.02 -3.33
C TYR A 209 -6.59 7.14 -3.90
N PRO A 210 -7.57 6.81 -4.75
CA PRO A 210 -8.49 7.78 -5.30
C PRO A 210 -9.29 8.50 -4.21
N ALA A 211 -9.81 9.69 -4.50
CA ALA A 211 -10.70 10.40 -3.59
C ALA A 211 -11.90 9.51 -3.19
N CYS A 212 -12.20 9.47 -1.89
CA CYS A 212 -13.29 8.66 -1.34
C CYS A 212 -14.45 9.57 -0.91
N PRO A 213 -15.72 9.30 -1.33
CA PRO A 213 -16.86 10.12 -0.93
C PRO A 213 -17.28 9.92 0.54
N GLU A 214 -16.98 8.76 1.14
CA GLU A 214 -17.32 8.40 2.52
C GLU A 214 -16.07 7.74 3.19
N PRO A 215 -14.98 8.51 3.42
CA PRO A 215 -13.70 7.97 3.88
C PRO A 215 -13.76 7.29 5.26
N GLU A 216 -14.75 7.63 6.08
CA GLU A 216 -15.00 7.01 7.39
C GLU A 216 -15.56 5.58 7.30
N LEU A 217 -16.06 5.17 6.14
CA LEU A 217 -16.66 3.84 5.93
C LEU A 217 -15.67 2.82 5.36
N THR A 218 -14.50 3.25 4.87
CA THR A 218 -13.55 2.37 4.18
C THR A 218 -12.11 2.62 4.63
N ILE A 219 -11.17 1.82 4.12
CA ILE A 219 -9.74 1.97 4.35
C ILE A 219 -8.99 1.75 3.05
N GLY A 220 -7.87 2.46 2.86
CA GLY A 220 -7.01 2.27 1.68
C GLY A 220 -6.23 0.95 1.68
N ASN A 221 -5.97 0.38 2.84
CA ASN A 221 -5.29 -0.92 2.99
C ASN A 221 -5.70 -1.54 4.32
N ILE A 222 -6.35 -2.70 4.30
CA ILE A 222 -6.75 -3.42 5.50
C ILE A 222 -5.55 -3.77 6.38
N LYS A 223 -5.81 -4.07 7.65
CA LYS A 223 -4.77 -4.45 8.61
C LYS A 223 -4.09 -5.74 8.16
N HIS A 224 -2.77 -5.68 7.98
CA HIS A 224 -1.93 -6.82 7.61
C HIS A 224 -0.52 -6.67 8.17
N SER A 225 0.24 -7.75 8.07
CA SER A 225 1.69 -7.77 8.22
C SER A 225 2.31 -8.12 6.86
N ASP A 226 3.39 -7.45 6.51
CA ASP A 226 4.15 -7.70 5.29
C ASP A 226 4.76 -9.11 5.33
N GLY A 227 4.65 -9.85 4.22
CA GLY A 227 5.18 -11.21 4.08
C GLY A 227 6.65 -11.28 3.64
N ASN A 228 7.31 -10.15 3.48
CA ASN A 228 8.70 -9.99 3.04
C ASN A 228 9.61 -9.59 4.21
N ILE A 229 10.93 -9.63 3.98
CA ILE A 229 11.93 -9.29 5.02
C ILE A 229 11.96 -7.78 5.32
N MET A 230 11.83 -6.96 4.29
CA MET A 230 11.92 -5.50 4.41
C MET A 230 11.12 -4.81 3.31
N THR A 231 10.36 -3.78 3.70
CA THR A 231 9.62 -2.89 2.79
C THR A 231 10.24 -1.50 2.86
N ILE A 232 10.58 -0.94 1.70
CA ILE A 232 10.94 0.48 1.57
C ILE A 232 9.73 1.20 1.00
N LEU A 233 9.22 2.18 1.75
CA LEU A 233 8.00 2.90 1.40
C LEU A 233 8.30 4.36 1.09
N LEU A 234 7.91 4.79 -0.11
CA LEU A 234 7.90 6.19 -0.52
C LEU A 234 6.45 6.68 -0.53
N GLN A 235 6.18 7.76 0.20
CA GLN A 235 4.84 8.34 0.31
C GLN A 235 4.77 9.74 -0.31
N ASP A 236 3.59 10.11 -0.79
CA ASP A 236 3.22 11.49 -1.07
C ASP A 236 2.86 12.22 0.25
N LEU A 237 2.94 13.55 0.24
CA LEU A 237 2.64 14.46 1.34
C LEU A 237 1.20 14.36 1.88
N MET A 238 0.29 13.76 1.11
CA MET A 238 -1.14 13.65 1.46
C MET A 238 -1.50 12.34 2.19
N VAL A 239 -0.61 11.33 2.22
CA VAL A 239 -0.94 10.00 2.75
C VAL A 239 -0.46 9.85 4.19
N ASN A 240 -1.38 9.64 5.12
CA ASN A 240 -1.07 9.30 6.51
C ASN A 240 -0.93 7.77 6.69
N ILE A 241 0.25 7.29 7.06
CA ILE A 241 0.40 5.94 7.62
C ILE A 241 0.05 6.00 9.11
N HIS A 242 -0.85 5.12 9.52
CA HIS A 242 -1.20 4.95 10.93
C HIS A 242 -0.31 3.87 11.55
N LYS A 243 0.97 4.20 11.79
CA LYS A 243 1.92 3.40 12.59
C LYS A 243 2.86 4.34 13.35
N ARG A 244 3.31 3.91 14.54
CA ARG A 244 4.34 4.62 15.33
C ARG A 244 5.70 4.39 14.66
N VAL A 245 6.52 5.44 14.49
CA VAL A 245 7.79 5.34 13.76
C VAL A 245 8.91 6.08 14.47
N GLN A 246 10.14 5.54 14.39
CA GLN A 246 11.37 6.17 14.82
C GLN A 246 12.14 6.74 13.62
N GLU A 247 12.71 7.94 13.72
CA GLU A 247 13.54 8.51 12.66
C GLU A 247 15.03 8.13 12.82
N ILE A 248 15.65 7.65 11.75
CA ILE A 248 17.07 7.29 11.71
C ILE A 248 17.76 8.16 10.65
N THR A 249 18.75 8.91 11.12
CA THR A 249 19.58 9.85 10.34
C THR A 249 20.91 9.23 9.96
#